data_AF-A0A833ERG0-F1
#
_entry.id   AF-A0A833ERG0-F1
#
_cell.length_a   1.000
_cell.length_b   1.000
_cell.length_c   1.000
_cell.angle_alpha   90.00
_cell.angle_beta   90.00
_cell.angle_gamma   90.00
#
_symmetry.space_group_name_H-M   'P 1'
#
loop_
_entity.id
_entity.type
_entity.pdbx_description
1 polymer ?
#
loop_
_entity_poly.entity_id
_entity_poly.type
_entity_poly.pdbx_seq_one_letter_code
_entity_poly.pdbx_strand_id
1 'polypeptide(L)'
;MRGWNIETEPLAIMTDYCRFFFGPELAEKAANGIFALEQNWVGPIVTNGGIEATFAYWQHLEKENPQLAKNWRWQMLVLRAYYDTYQRRRKIYEQGLEKKSNAILGNAKERGAKKAMAQALAIVNKADSEPVAEDLYKKIVQYSDDLFRSIGLQTDVEKYQASGSQRGCILQFVNYPLNNRWWLADEFEKINAVASEDEKLARLEIIRTWENPGPGSYYDNISNIETGTRVLTSQYDACDVAWWDGGYSRARLSSQLFQWEPVLEYENLDFNGRYIIRVCGQGDALLRADGKRLEPVLYNKGLGEFKEFVVPKHITQDGRMRVSFDVPEESHLRWTQFSHISDVWVIKR
;
A
#
# COMPACT_ATOMS: atom_id res chain seq x y z
N MET A 1 17.17 22.04 17.68
CA MET A 1 16.43 22.72 18.77
C MET A 1 16.01 21.74 19.86
N ARG A 2 15.10 20.76 19.64
CA ARG A 2 14.72 19.81 20.71
C ARG A 2 15.87 18.97 21.30
N GLY A 3 16.87 18.60 20.50
CA GLY A 3 18.11 17.97 21.01
C GLY A 3 19.05 18.91 21.79
N TRP A 4 18.70 20.19 21.95
CA TRP A 4 19.38 21.18 22.78
C TRP A 4 18.51 21.63 23.96
N ASN A 5 17.20 21.80 23.73
CA ASN A 5 16.20 22.03 24.77
C ASN A 5 14.91 21.25 24.40
N ILE A 6 14.64 20.17 25.12
CA ILE A 6 13.53 19.24 24.82
C ILE A 6 12.14 19.87 25.00
N GLU A 7 12.05 20.86 25.89
CA GLU A 7 10.84 21.65 26.23
C GLU A 7 10.50 22.72 25.17
N THR A 8 11.27 22.85 24.09
CA THR A 8 10.95 23.82 23.03
C THR A 8 9.80 23.29 22.17
N GLU A 9 8.68 24.02 22.20
CA GLU A 9 7.46 23.70 21.43
C GLU A 9 7.74 23.52 19.92
N PRO A 10 7.26 22.43 19.29
CA PRO A 10 7.46 22.19 17.86
C PRO A 10 7.00 23.34 16.96
N LEU A 11 5.88 23.99 17.30
CA LEU A 11 5.35 25.13 16.52
C LEU A 11 6.29 26.34 16.58
N ALA A 12 6.90 26.63 17.74
CA ALA A 12 7.87 27.71 17.86
C ALA A 12 9.11 27.44 16.99
N ILE A 13 9.64 26.21 17.03
CA ILE A 13 10.77 25.76 16.21
C ILE A 13 10.47 25.93 14.72
N MET A 14 9.28 25.50 14.28
CA MET A 14 8.89 25.57 12.88
C MET A 14 8.64 27.01 12.43
N THR A 15 8.06 27.85 13.29
CA THR A 15 7.87 29.28 13.04
C THR A 15 9.21 30.01 12.90
N ASP A 16 10.21 29.68 13.74
CA ASP A 16 11.56 30.25 13.64
C ASP A 16 12.28 29.80 12.36
N TYR A 17 12.15 28.52 12.00
CA TYR A 17 12.65 27.99 10.72
C TYR A 17 12.04 28.72 9.52
N CYS A 18 10.71 28.85 9.49
CA CYS A 18 10.00 29.55 8.43
C CYS A 18 10.32 31.06 8.40
N ARG A 19 10.48 31.71 9.56
CA ARG A 19 10.92 33.11 9.64
C ARG A 19 12.29 33.31 9.00
N PHE A 20 13.23 32.42 9.27
CA PHE A 20 14.59 32.50 8.74
C PHE A 20 14.65 32.25 7.22
N PHE A 21 13.92 31.25 6.71
CA PHE A 21 14.01 30.87 5.29
C PHE A 21 12.99 31.55 4.38
N PHE A 22 11.86 32.04 4.90
CA PHE A 22 10.74 32.57 4.10
C PHE A 22 10.30 33.98 4.52
N GLY A 23 10.86 34.53 5.61
CA GLY A 23 10.56 35.88 6.10
C GLY A 23 9.49 35.93 7.21
N PRO A 24 9.42 37.03 7.97
CA PRO A 24 8.55 37.14 9.15
C PRO A 24 7.05 37.12 8.83
N GLU A 25 6.64 37.71 7.71
CA GLU A 25 5.23 37.80 7.29
C GLU A 25 4.62 36.44 6.94
N LEU A 26 5.44 35.49 6.48
CA LEU A 26 5.02 34.15 6.06
C LEU A 26 5.30 33.08 7.13
N ALA A 27 6.04 33.42 8.20
CA ALA A 27 6.58 32.46 9.17
C ALA A 27 5.52 31.51 9.76
N GLU A 28 4.45 32.07 10.31
CA GLU A 28 3.38 31.30 10.95
C GLU A 28 2.52 30.51 9.93
N LYS A 29 2.20 31.14 8.79
CA LYS A 29 1.46 30.50 7.69
C LYS A 29 2.22 29.27 7.15
N ALA A 30 3.50 29.43 6.84
CA ALA A 30 4.33 28.33 6.34
C ALA A 30 4.53 27.24 7.41
N ALA A 31 4.69 27.59 8.68
CA ALA A 31 4.80 26.61 9.76
C ALA A 31 3.54 25.77 9.90
N ASN A 32 2.36 26.40 9.92
CA ASN A 32 1.06 25.70 9.92
C ASN A 32 0.88 24.85 8.65
N GLY A 33 1.33 25.33 7.49
CA GLY A 33 1.36 24.56 6.25
C GLY A 33 2.25 23.30 6.33
N ILE A 34 3.36 23.33 7.06
CA ILE A 34 4.23 22.17 7.26
C ILE A 34 3.53 21.13 8.14
N PHE A 35 2.92 21.52 9.26
CA PHE A 35 2.11 20.60 10.07
C PHE A 35 0.94 20.00 9.29
N ALA A 36 0.31 20.77 8.40
CA ALA A 36 -0.73 20.25 7.50
C ALA A 36 -0.18 19.18 6.53
N LEU A 37 1.06 19.29 6.05
CA LEU A 37 1.72 18.25 5.26
C LEU A 37 2.08 17.01 6.10
N GLU A 38 2.36 17.15 7.40
CA GLU A 38 2.55 16.00 8.28
C GLU A 38 1.24 15.21 8.45
N GLN A 39 0.10 15.90 8.57
CA GLN A 39 -1.23 15.26 8.67
C GLN A 39 -1.67 14.51 7.40
N ASN A 40 -1.05 14.78 6.24
CA ASN A 40 -1.30 13.99 5.02
C ASN A 40 -0.88 12.52 5.16
N TRP A 41 0.01 12.19 6.13
CA TRP A 41 0.51 10.83 6.36
C TRP A 41 -0.29 10.06 7.42
N VAL A 42 -1.31 10.68 8.02
CA VAL A 42 -2.18 10.05 9.01
C VAL A 42 -3.41 9.46 8.33
N GLY A 43 -3.62 8.16 8.50
CA GLY A 43 -4.82 7.46 7.99
C GLY A 43 -4.79 7.10 6.50
N PRO A 44 -5.84 6.43 5.99
CA PRO A 44 -5.87 5.97 4.60
C PRO A 44 -5.94 7.13 3.60
N ILE A 45 -5.06 7.11 2.59
CA ILE A 45 -4.94 8.20 1.59
C ILE A 45 -6.24 8.50 0.84
N VAL A 46 -7.19 7.55 0.79
CA VAL A 46 -8.50 7.68 0.12
C VAL A 46 -9.54 8.38 0.99
N THR A 47 -9.50 8.18 2.31
CA THR A 47 -10.44 8.82 3.26
C THR A 47 -9.88 10.12 3.85
N ASN A 48 -8.56 10.34 3.84
CA ASN A 48 -7.92 11.58 4.28
C ASN A 48 -8.19 12.75 3.31
N GLY A 49 -9.34 13.42 3.51
CA GLY A 49 -9.71 14.65 2.79
C GLY A 49 -8.84 15.86 3.13
N GLY A 50 -8.05 15.80 4.21
CA GLY A 50 -7.10 16.85 4.60
C GLY A 50 -6.08 17.14 3.51
N ILE A 51 -5.66 16.13 2.76
CA ILE A 51 -4.70 16.25 1.63
C ILE A 51 -5.14 17.32 0.61
N GLU A 52 -6.42 17.37 0.24
CA GLU A 52 -6.94 18.37 -0.73
C GLU A 52 -6.99 19.78 -0.12
N ALA A 53 -7.29 19.89 1.19
CA ALA A 53 -7.29 21.17 1.90
C ALA A 53 -5.87 21.71 2.10
N THR A 54 -4.92 20.86 2.49
CA THR A 54 -3.48 21.14 2.57
C THR A 54 -2.95 21.58 1.21
N PHE A 55 -3.36 20.93 0.12
CA PHE A 55 -2.96 21.33 -1.22
C PHE A 55 -3.53 22.68 -1.66
N ALA A 56 -4.82 22.94 -1.43
CA ALA A 56 -5.41 24.25 -1.71
C ALA A 56 -4.71 25.37 -0.93
N TYR A 57 -4.33 25.10 0.32
CA TYR A 57 -3.55 26.01 1.16
C TYR A 57 -2.16 26.29 0.56
N TRP A 58 -1.40 25.24 0.22
CA TRP A 58 -0.06 25.39 -0.36
C TRP A 58 -0.08 26.02 -1.76
N GLN A 59 -1.08 25.74 -2.59
CA GLN A 59 -1.27 26.36 -3.90
C GLN A 59 -1.57 27.87 -3.78
N HIS A 60 -2.35 28.27 -2.77
CA HIS A 60 -2.58 29.67 -2.45
C HIS A 60 -1.27 30.35 -1.98
N LEU A 61 -0.53 29.73 -1.07
CA LEU A 61 0.77 30.25 -0.62
C LEU A 61 1.80 30.35 -1.76
N GLU A 62 1.88 29.35 -2.65
CA GLU A 62 2.73 29.37 -3.85
C GLU A 62 2.42 30.59 -4.74
N LYS A 63 1.13 30.83 -5.00
CA LYS A 63 0.66 31.94 -5.83
C LYS A 63 0.96 33.31 -5.22
N GLU A 64 0.82 33.46 -3.90
CA GLU A 64 1.10 34.72 -3.20
C GLU A 64 2.61 35.02 -3.05
N ASN A 65 3.48 34.01 -3.18
CA ASN A 65 4.91 34.15 -2.88
C ASN A 65 5.85 33.78 -4.06
N PRO A 66 5.67 34.38 -5.26
CA PRO A 66 6.50 34.07 -6.43
C PRO A 66 7.99 34.38 -6.22
N GLN A 67 8.34 35.28 -5.30
CA GLN A 67 9.72 35.57 -4.90
C GLN A 67 10.45 34.36 -4.31
N LEU A 68 9.72 33.38 -3.75
CA LEU A 68 10.28 32.15 -3.19
C LEU A 68 10.47 31.03 -4.23
N ALA A 69 10.12 31.25 -5.51
CA ALA A 69 10.18 30.21 -6.56
C ALA A 69 11.58 29.59 -6.78
N LYS A 70 12.66 30.26 -6.37
CA LYS A 70 14.05 29.74 -6.42
C LYS A 70 14.59 29.23 -5.08
N ASN A 71 13.81 29.31 -3.99
CA ASN A 71 14.21 28.82 -2.68
C ASN A 71 13.92 27.31 -2.62
N TRP A 72 14.97 26.49 -2.59
CA TRP A 72 14.82 25.02 -2.62
C TRP A 72 14.01 24.46 -1.43
N ARG A 73 14.04 25.11 -0.27
CA ARG A 73 13.22 24.71 0.89
C ARG A 73 11.74 24.95 0.63
N TRP A 74 11.42 26.03 -0.08
CA TRP A 74 10.06 26.31 -0.53
C TRP A 74 9.62 25.30 -1.60
N GLN A 75 10.47 25.07 -2.61
CA GLN A 75 10.25 24.11 -3.68
C GLN A 75 9.94 22.71 -3.13
N MET A 76 10.67 22.23 -2.10
CA MET A 76 10.39 20.92 -1.47
C MET A 76 9.01 20.83 -0.83
N LEU A 77 8.55 21.89 -0.14
CA LEU A 77 7.25 21.90 0.54
C LEU A 77 6.09 21.96 -0.47
N VAL A 78 6.23 22.80 -1.50
CA VAL A 78 5.23 22.87 -2.58
C VAL A 78 5.20 21.55 -3.38
N LEU A 79 6.35 20.99 -3.74
CA LEU A 79 6.45 19.66 -4.37
C LEU A 79 5.72 18.60 -3.55
N ARG A 80 5.93 18.55 -2.23
CA ARG A 80 5.27 17.59 -1.34
C ARG A 80 3.74 17.74 -1.36
N ALA A 81 3.21 18.97 -1.37
CA ALA A 81 1.78 19.23 -1.49
C ALA A 81 1.20 18.73 -2.84
N TYR A 82 1.91 18.97 -3.94
CA TYR A 82 1.54 18.46 -5.26
C TYR A 82 1.59 16.92 -5.32
N TYR A 83 2.62 16.31 -4.74
CA TYR A 83 2.85 14.86 -4.75
C TYR A 83 1.77 14.10 -3.98
N ASP A 84 1.49 14.49 -2.73
CA ASP A 84 0.48 13.81 -1.90
C ASP A 84 -0.92 13.83 -2.57
N THR A 85 -1.31 14.97 -3.14
CA THR A 85 -2.59 15.13 -3.83
C THR A 85 -2.65 14.36 -5.16
N TYR A 86 -1.54 14.31 -5.90
CA TYR A 86 -1.45 13.47 -7.09
C TYR A 86 -1.68 12.00 -6.75
N GLN A 87 -0.97 11.49 -5.74
CA GLN A 87 -1.13 10.11 -5.27
C GLN A 87 -2.53 9.81 -4.74
N ARG A 88 -3.15 10.75 -3.99
CA ARG A 88 -4.55 10.61 -3.55
C ARG A 88 -5.52 10.49 -4.73
N ARG A 89 -5.46 11.41 -5.68
CA ARG A 89 -6.36 11.42 -6.86
C ARG A 89 -6.18 10.18 -7.72
N ARG A 90 -4.92 9.76 -7.94
CA ARG A 90 -4.61 8.48 -8.61
C ARG A 90 -5.16 7.27 -7.85
N LYS A 91 -4.97 7.17 -6.52
CA LYS A 91 -5.44 6.01 -5.74
C LYS A 91 -6.96 5.85 -5.83
N ILE A 92 -7.70 6.96 -5.71
CA ILE A 92 -9.17 6.99 -5.85
C ILE A 92 -9.58 6.52 -7.26
N TYR A 93 -8.93 7.03 -8.30
CA TYR A 93 -9.21 6.64 -9.68
C TYR A 93 -8.91 5.16 -9.95
N GLU A 94 -7.72 4.70 -9.58
CA GLU A 94 -7.23 3.34 -9.85
C GLU A 94 -8.00 2.27 -9.06
N GLN A 95 -8.39 2.53 -7.81
CA GLN A 95 -9.36 1.68 -7.08
C GLN A 95 -10.74 1.67 -7.75
N GLY A 96 -11.16 2.80 -8.32
CA GLY A 96 -12.39 2.88 -9.13
C GLY A 96 -12.36 1.99 -10.36
N LEU A 97 -11.18 1.84 -10.99
CA LEU A 97 -10.96 0.89 -12.09
C LEU A 97 -10.97 -0.57 -11.59
N GLU A 98 -10.35 -0.88 -10.45
CA GLU A 98 -10.40 -2.23 -9.86
C GLU A 98 -11.82 -2.67 -9.51
N LYS A 99 -12.63 -1.78 -8.91
CA LYS A 99 -14.04 -2.08 -8.59
C LYS A 99 -14.84 -2.44 -9.85
N LYS A 100 -14.62 -1.72 -10.95
CA LYS A 100 -15.22 -2.03 -12.27
C LYS A 100 -14.69 -3.36 -12.84
N SER A 101 -13.40 -3.62 -12.69
CA SER A 101 -12.75 -4.88 -13.11
C SER A 101 -13.33 -6.09 -12.37
N ASN A 102 -13.42 -6.04 -11.05
CA ASN A 102 -14.03 -7.11 -10.23
C ASN A 102 -15.51 -7.32 -10.58
N ALA A 103 -16.26 -6.26 -10.91
CA ALA A 103 -17.63 -6.41 -11.42
C ALA A 103 -17.68 -7.15 -12.77
N ILE A 104 -16.72 -6.90 -13.68
CA ILE A 104 -16.61 -7.65 -14.94
C ILE A 104 -16.29 -9.13 -14.69
N LEU A 105 -15.33 -9.42 -13.80
CA LEU A 105 -14.98 -10.79 -13.41
C LEU A 105 -16.17 -11.54 -12.78
N GLY A 106 -17.07 -10.85 -12.06
CA GLY A 106 -18.28 -11.45 -11.49
C GLY A 106 -19.23 -12.03 -12.53
N ASN A 107 -19.17 -11.54 -13.77
CA ASN A 107 -19.98 -12.02 -14.89
C ASN A 107 -19.22 -13.06 -15.76
N ALA A 108 -18.08 -13.59 -15.29
CA ALA A 108 -17.24 -14.50 -16.08
C ALA A 108 -17.97 -15.80 -16.47
N LYS A 109 -18.84 -16.34 -15.62
CA LYS A 109 -19.64 -17.55 -15.90
C LYS A 109 -20.58 -17.37 -17.12
N GLU A 110 -21.06 -16.16 -17.34
CA GLU A 110 -21.99 -15.81 -18.43
C GLU A 110 -21.24 -15.41 -19.72
N ARG A 111 -20.04 -14.83 -19.57
CA ARG A 111 -19.26 -14.21 -20.66
C ARG A 111 -18.13 -15.07 -21.20
N GLY A 112 -17.75 -16.13 -20.47
CA GLY A 112 -16.51 -16.88 -20.64
C GLY A 112 -15.31 -16.17 -19.99
N ALA A 113 -14.49 -16.94 -19.28
CA ALA A 113 -13.33 -16.47 -18.52
C ALA A 113 -12.37 -15.64 -19.38
N LYS A 114 -12.04 -16.11 -20.59
CA LYS A 114 -11.14 -15.40 -21.52
C LYS A 114 -11.64 -13.99 -21.86
N LYS A 115 -12.94 -13.83 -22.10
CA LYS A 115 -13.55 -12.54 -22.44
C LYS A 115 -13.62 -11.63 -21.21
N ALA A 116 -13.97 -12.19 -20.05
CA ALA A 116 -13.98 -11.45 -18.79
C ALA A 116 -12.60 -10.93 -18.42
N MET A 117 -11.55 -11.76 -18.50
CA MET A 117 -10.14 -11.34 -18.27
C MET A 117 -9.71 -10.21 -19.19
N ALA A 118 -9.95 -10.33 -20.50
CA ALA A 118 -9.58 -9.30 -21.47
C ALA A 118 -10.29 -7.96 -21.19
N GLN A 119 -11.59 -7.99 -20.85
CA GLN A 119 -12.36 -6.81 -20.49
C GLN A 119 -11.90 -6.21 -19.14
N ALA A 120 -11.64 -7.03 -18.13
CA ALA A 120 -11.15 -6.63 -16.82
C ALA A 120 -9.78 -5.95 -16.91
N LEU A 121 -8.83 -6.55 -17.67
CA LEU A 121 -7.49 -6.02 -17.89
C LEU A 121 -7.52 -4.68 -18.65
N ALA A 122 -8.34 -4.58 -19.70
CA ALA A 122 -8.54 -3.33 -20.43
C ALA A 122 -9.10 -2.20 -19.54
N ILE A 123 -9.89 -2.51 -18.51
CA ILE A 123 -10.41 -1.50 -17.57
C ILE A 123 -9.34 -1.06 -16.57
N VAL A 124 -8.54 -1.96 -15.96
CA VAL A 124 -7.50 -1.53 -15.01
C VAL A 124 -6.34 -0.80 -15.67
N ASN A 125 -6.05 -1.11 -16.95
CA ASN A 125 -5.01 -0.44 -17.74
C ASN A 125 -5.42 0.97 -18.24
N LYS A 126 -6.67 1.40 -18.03
CA LYS A 126 -7.05 2.83 -18.21
C LYS A 126 -6.26 3.77 -17.30
N ALA A 127 -5.62 3.26 -16.26
CA ALA A 127 -4.65 4.01 -15.46
C ALA A 127 -3.51 4.60 -16.29
N ASP A 128 -3.07 3.88 -17.34
CA ASP A 128 -1.96 4.27 -18.21
C ASP A 128 -2.43 5.02 -19.47
N SER A 129 -3.59 4.66 -20.04
CA SER A 129 -4.13 5.30 -21.26
C SER A 129 -5.02 6.52 -21.02
N GLU A 130 -5.61 6.63 -19.84
CA GLU A 130 -6.52 7.71 -19.41
C GLU A 130 -6.09 8.18 -18.00
N PRO A 131 -4.88 8.74 -17.83
CA PRO A 131 -4.37 9.17 -16.53
C PRO A 131 -5.15 10.37 -15.97
N VAL A 132 -5.14 10.53 -14.65
CA VAL A 132 -5.79 11.64 -13.95
C VAL A 132 -4.77 12.63 -13.38
N ALA A 133 -5.20 13.88 -13.16
CA ALA A 133 -4.41 14.93 -12.51
C ALA A 133 -3.04 15.20 -13.16
N GLU A 134 -2.97 15.13 -14.50
CA GLU A 134 -1.76 15.40 -15.30
C GLU A 134 -1.13 16.77 -15.02
N ASP A 135 -1.93 17.76 -14.62
CA ASP A 135 -1.49 19.09 -14.22
C ASP A 135 -0.58 19.03 -12.98
N LEU A 136 -0.93 18.18 -12.00
CA LEU A 136 -0.11 17.95 -10.81
C LEU A 136 1.16 17.16 -11.18
N TYR A 137 1.06 16.16 -12.05
CA TYR A 137 2.23 15.42 -12.55
C TYR A 137 3.24 16.35 -13.23
N LYS A 138 2.77 17.25 -14.13
CA LYS A 138 3.62 18.24 -14.81
C LYS A 138 4.32 19.18 -13.80
N LYS A 139 3.61 19.58 -12.73
CA LYS A 139 4.20 20.34 -11.61
C LYS A 139 5.23 19.55 -10.81
N ILE A 140 5.01 18.26 -10.55
CA ILE A 140 5.99 17.37 -9.88
C ILE A 140 7.27 17.26 -10.70
N VAL A 141 7.14 17.00 -12.02
CA VAL A 141 8.30 16.96 -12.95
C VAL A 141 9.07 18.29 -12.92
N GLN A 142 8.36 19.42 -13.02
CA GLN A 142 8.97 20.75 -12.99
C GLN A 142 9.73 21.02 -11.69
N TYR A 143 9.12 20.74 -10.53
CA TYR A 143 9.79 20.94 -9.24
C TYR A 143 10.97 19.99 -9.04
N SER A 144 10.91 18.76 -9.54
CA SER A 144 12.07 17.86 -9.59
C SER A 144 13.22 18.44 -10.42
N ASP A 145 12.93 18.98 -11.61
CA ASP A 145 13.93 19.64 -12.46
C ASP A 145 14.54 20.87 -11.77
N ASP A 146 13.72 21.68 -11.10
CA ASP A 146 14.19 22.90 -10.42
C ASP A 146 14.96 22.61 -9.12
N LEU A 147 14.62 21.53 -8.40
CA LEU A 147 15.39 21.04 -7.24
C LEU A 147 16.70 20.38 -7.65
N PHE A 148 16.75 19.69 -8.79
CA PHE A 148 18.00 19.22 -9.37
C PHE A 148 18.93 20.39 -9.72
N ARG A 149 18.39 21.45 -10.35
CA ARG A 149 19.18 22.66 -10.67
C ARG A 149 19.61 23.46 -9.45
N SER A 150 18.81 23.50 -8.37
CA SER A 150 19.08 24.34 -7.20
C SER A 150 19.98 23.68 -6.15
N ILE A 151 19.86 22.37 -5.94
CA ILE A 151 20.60 21.62 -4.90
C ILE A 151 21.10 20.24 -5.34
N GLY A 152 20.93 19.84 -6.60
CA GLY A 152 21.34 18.53 -7.09
C GLY A 152 20.47 17.37 -6.60
N LEU A 153 19.19 17.62 -6.27
CA LEU A 153 18.28 16.57 -5.79
C LEU A 153 18.01 15.50 -6.87
N GLN A 154 18.52 14.29 -6.66
CA GLN A 154 18.49 13.21 -7.66
C GLN A 154 17.19 12.38 -7.58
N THR A 155 16.06 12.93 -8.05
CA THR A 155 14.74 12.27 -7.94
C THR A 155 14.48 11.12 -8.93
N ASP A 156 15.49 10.71 -9.71
CA ASP A 156 15.42 9.69 -10.76
C ASP A 156 16.84 9.20 -11.13
N VAL A 157 17.00 7.90 -11.44
CA VAL A 157 18.30 7.31 -11.79
C VAL A 157 18.78 7.73 -13.17
N GLU A 158 17.95 7.62 -14.21
CA GLU A 158 18.35 7.87 -15.60
C GLU A 158 18.53 9.38 -15.85
N LYS A 159 17.57 10.19 -15.41
CA LYS A 159 17.51 11.63 -15.67
C LYS A 159 18.44 12.44 -14.76
N TYR A 160 18.56 12.07 -13.48
CA TYR A 160 19.30 12.84 -12.47
C TYR A 160 20.49 12.09 -11.84
N GLN A 161 20.86 10.92 -12.39
CA GLN A 161 22.06 10.15 -12.03
C GLN A 161 22.09 9.68 -10.57
N ALA A 162 20.92 9.40 -9.97
CA ALA A 162 20.84 8.82 -8.65
C ALA A 162 21.58 7.47 -8.59
N SER A 163 22.29 7.21 -7.49
CA SER A 163 23.09 5.97 -7.32
C SER A 163 22.26 4.68 -7.17
N GLY A 164 20.94 4.79 -7.07
CA GLY A 164 20.00 3.67 -7.05
C GLY A 164 18.59 4.16 -6.78
N SER A 165 17.58 3.48 -7.35
CA SER A 165 16.17 3.88 -7.29
C SER A 165 15.62 3.98 -5.85
N GLN A 166 16.18 3.21 -4.92
CA GLN A 166 15.85 3.25 -3.49
C GLN A 166 16.32 4.51 -2.75
N ARG A 167 17.09 5.40 -3.40
CA ARG A 167 17.70 6.59 -2.78
C ARG A 167 16.95 7.88 -3.10
N GLY A 168 15.66 7.92 -2.76
CA GLY A 168 14.84 9.12 -2.90
C GLY A 168 14.41 9.45 -4.33
N CYS A 169 14.36 8.46 -5.22
CA CYS A 169 13.94 8.63 -6.61
C CYS A 169 12.40 8.78 -6.75
N ILE A 170 11.84 9.79 -6.10
CA ILE A 170 10.38 10.01 -6.05
C ILE A 170 9.75 10.27 -7.42
N LEU A 171 10.49 10.81 -8.39
CA LEU A 171 9.97 11.03 -9.74
C LEU A 171 9.89 9.70 -10.51
N GLN A 172 10.86 8.81 -10.31
CA GLN A 172 10.90 7.48 -10.93
C GLN A 172 9.68 6.61 -10.55
N PHE A 173 9.16 6.76 -9.33
CA PHE A 173 8.01 6.00 -8.81
C PHE A 173 6.69 6.79 -8.75
N VAL A 174 6.66 8.05 -9.20
CA VAL A 174 5.45 8.89 -9.15
C VAL A 174 4.25 8.26 -9.87
N ASN A 175 4.51 7.44 -10.91
CA ASN A 175 3.52 6.72 -11.70
C ASN A 175 3.43 5.21 -11.40
N TYR A 176 4.07 4.74 -10.32
CA TYR A 176 3.97 3.35 -9.87
C TYR A 176 2.49 2.94 -9.67
N PRO A 177 2.05 1.73 -10.09
CA PRO A 177 0.66 1.31 -10.00
C PRO A 177 0.09 1.41 -8.58
N LEU A 178 -1.08 2.04 -8.47
CA LEU A 178 -1.86 2.08 -7.24
C LEU A 178 -3.07 1.12 -7.29
N ASN A 179 -3.21 0.39 -8.41
CA ASN A 179 -3.98 -0.83 -8.57
C ASN A 179 -3.10 -2.04 -8.94
N ASN A 180 -3.65 -3.24 -8.82
CA ASN A 180 -3.00 -4.51 -9.07
C ASN A 180 -2.88 -4.86 -10.58
N ARG A 181 -2.79 -3.87 -11.49
CA ARG A 181 -2.89 -4.14 -12.95
C ARG A 181 -1.78 -5.04 -13.50
N TRP A 182 -0.56 -4.96 -12.97
CA TRP A 182 0.54 -5.84 -13.35
C TRP A 182 0.33 -7.27 -12.85
N TRP A 183 -0.02 -7.44 -11.57
CA TRP A 183 -0.38 -8.74 -11.01
C TRP A 183 -1.55 -9.40 -11.75
N LEU A 184 -2.60 -8.64 -12.08
CA LEU A 184 -3.75 -9.14 -12.85
C LEU A 184 -3.36 -9.59 -14.26
N ALA A 185 -2.42 -8.92 -14.92
CA ALA A 185 -1.90 -9.37 -16.21
C ALA A 185 -1.23 -10.75 -16.08
N ASP A 186 -0.32 -10.90 -15.11
CA ASP A 186 0.45 -12.12 -14.90
C ASP A 186 -0.46 -13.29 -14.47
N GLU A 187 -1.44 -13.04 -13.59
CA GLU A 187 -2.43 -14.05 -13.21
C GLU A 187 -3.34 -14.44 -14.38
N PHE A 188 -3.76 -13.49 -15.23
CA PHE A 188 -4.58 -13.81 -16.40
C PHE A 188 -3.80 -14.60 -17.46
N GLU A 189 -2.49 -14.43 -17.59
CA GLU A 189 -1.65 -15.30 -18.42
C GLU A 189 -1.62 -16.74 -17.87
N LYS A 190 -1.38 -16.91 -16.56
CA LYS A 190 -1.43 -18.22 -15.88
C LYS A 190 -2.80 -18.90 -16.04
N ILE A 191 -3.89 -18.14 -15.87
CA ILE A 191 -5.26 -18.64 -16.02
C ILE A 191 -5.58 -18.99 -17.48
N ASN A 192 -5.09 -18.22 -18.47
CA ASN A 192 -5.29 -18.57 -19.89
C ASN A 192 -4.63 -19.89 -20.29
N ALA A 193 -3.50 -20.26 -19.67
CA ALA A 193 -2.78 -21.51 -19.91
C ALA A 193 -3.51 -22.76 -19.38
N VAL A 194 -4.48 -22.60 -18.47
CA VAL A 194 -5.32 -23.70 -17.96
C VAL A 194 -6.24 -24.22 -19.08
N ALA A 195 -6.46 -25.53 -19.16
CA ALA A 195 -7.37 -26.12 -20.14
C ALA A 195 -8.85 -25.97 -19.75
N SER A 196 -9.20 -26.29 -18.51
CA SER A 196 -10.58 -26.30 -17.99
C SER A 196 -11.15 -24.89 -17.80
N GLU A 197 -12.35 -24.66 -18.34
CA GLU A 197 -13.09 -23.40 -18.10
C GLU A 197 -13.56 -23.30 -16.64
N ASP A 198 -13.97 -24.41 -16.01
CA ASP A 198 -14.38 -24.41 -14.60
C ASP A 198 -13.23 -24.05 -13.66
N GLU A 199 -12.00 -24.52 -13.96
CA GLU A 199 -10.83 -24.16 -13.18
C GLU A 199 -10.46 -22.67 -13.39
N LYS A 200 -10.60 -22.14 -14.61
CA LYS A 200 -10.45 -20.69 -14.85
C LYS A 200 -11.45 -19.88 -14.05
N LEU A 201 -12.73 -20.27 -14.07
CA LEU A 201 -13.79 -19.60 -13.33
C LEU A 201 -13.56 -19.67 -11.82
N ALA A 202 -13.04 -20.78 -11.30
CA ALA A 202 -12.65 -20.91 -9.89
C ALA A 202 -11.48 -19.96 -9.51
N ARG A 203 -10.43 -19.89 -10.33
CA ARG A 203 -9.31 -18.96 -10.13
C ARG A 203 -9.74 -17.49 -10.23
N LEU A 204 -10.60 -17.14 -11.18
CA LEU A 204 -11.15 -15.79 -11.31
C LEU A 204 -12.04 -15.40 -10.12
N GLU A 205 -12.79 -16.35 -9.56
CA GLU A 205 -13.59 -16.08 -8.36
C GLU A 205 -12.70 -15.78 -7.14
N ILE A 206 -11.58 -16.50 -6.97
CA ILE A 206 -10.57 -16.20 -5.94
C ILE A 206 -10.03 -14.77 -6.13
N ILE A 207 -9.63 -14.38 -7.34
CA ILE A 207 -9.13 -13.03 -7.64
C ILE A 207 -10.18 -11.96 -7.32
N ARG A 208 -11.42 -12.17 -7.77
CA ARG A 208 -12.54 -11.24 -7.58
C ARG A 208 -12.92 -11.06 -6.11
N THR A 209 -12.84 -12.15 -5.33
CA THR A 209 -13.26 -12.19 -3.93
C THR A 209 -12.09 -12.07 -2.94
N TRP A 210 -10.88 -11.76 -3.41
CA TRP A 210 -9.65 -11.70 -2.60
C TRP A 210 -9.85 -10.94 -1.29
N GLU A 211 -10.39 -9.72 -1.37
CA GLU A 211 -10.60 -8.85 -0.18
C GLU A 211 -12.00 -9.01 0.43
N ASN A 212 -12.82 -9.91 -0.11
CA ASN A 212 -14.24 -10.08 0.21
C ASN A 212 -14.62 -11.58 0.28
N PRO A 213 -14.11 -12.34 1.27
CA PRO A 213 -14.25 -13.80 1.36
C PRO A 213 -15.68 -14.31 1.63
N GLY A 214 -16.67 -13.42 1.76
CA GLY A 214 -18.09 -13.75 1.92
C GLY A 214 -18.63 -13.61 3.35
N PRO A 215 -19.94 -13.82 3.55
CA PRO A 215 -20.61 -13.58 4.83
C PRO A 215 -20.02 -14.39 6.00
N GLY A 216 -19.80 -13.73 7.13
CA GLY A 216 -19.22 -14.36 8.33
C GLY A 216 -17.75 -14.77 8.20
N SER A 217 -17.09 -14.38 7.09
CA SER A 217 -15.65 -14.53 6.87
C SER A 217 -14.95 -13.18 6.97
N TYR A 218 -13.64 -13.21 7.19
CA TYR A 218 -12.81 -12.03 7.44
C TYR A 218 -11.56 -12.07 6.56
N TYR A 219 -11.07 -10.91 6.17
CA TYR A 219 -9.83 -10.69 5.44
C TYR A 219 -9.09 -9.54 6.12
N ASP A 220 -7.78 -9.72 6.28
CA ASP A 220 -6.88 -8.76 6.89
C ASP A 220 -5.58 -8.69 6.06
N ASN A 221 -5.32 -7.55 5.43
CA ASN A 221 -4.01 -7.24 4.86
C ASN A 221 -3.11 -6.76 6.01
N ILE A 222 -1.99 -7.46 6.22
CA ILE A 222 -1.21 -7.37 7.44
C ILE A 222 -0.55 -6.00 7.66
N SER A 223 -0.28 -5.26 6.58
CA SER A 223 0.39 -3.96 6.64
C SER A 223 -0.48 -2.82 6.11
N ASN A 224 -1.81 -2.97 6.19
CA ASN A 224 -2.77 -1.94 5.77
C ASN A 224 -3.77 -1.60 6.88
N ILE A 225 -3.73 -0.36 7.36
CA ILE A 225 -4.61 0.15 8.43
C ILE A 225 -6.11 0.21 8.10
N GLU A 226 -6.49 0.20 6.81
CA GLU A 226 -7.89 0.25 6.37
C GLU A 226 -8.51 -1.16 6.26
N THR A 227 -7.72 -2.15 5.82
CA THR A 227 -8.19 -3.51 5.54
C THR A 227 -7.68 -4.57 6.51
N GLY A 228 -6.64 -4.30 7.30
CA GLY A 228 -6.10 -5.15 8.37
C GLY A 228 -6.58 -4.74 9.75
N THR A 229 -7.88 -4.48 9.93
CA THR A 229 -8.42 -3.87 11.17
C THR A 229 -8.29 -4.72 12.42
N ARG A 230 -7.85 -5.98 12.31
CA ARG A 230 -7.60 -6.92 13.41
C ARG A 230 -6.13 -7.12 13.74
N VAL A 231 -5.23 -6.54 12.96
CA VAL A 231 -3.79 -6.68 13.14
C VAL A 231 -3.37 -5.80 14.33
N LEU A 232 -2.79 -6.43 15.35
CA LEU A 232 -2.33 -5.76 16.59
C LEU A 232 -0.87 -5.29 16.52
N THR A 233 -0.12 -5.79 15.54
CA THR A 233 1.30 -5.50 15.32
C THR A 233 1.51 -4.51 14.18
N SER A 234 2.56 -3.71 14.29
CA SER A 234 3.08 -2.91 13.18
C SER A 234 4.59 -3.13 13.08
N GLN A 235 5.11 -3.13 11.86
CA GLN A 235 6.53 -3.03 11.58
C GLN A 235 6.78 -1.67 10.89
N TYR A 236 7.96 -1.11 11.15
CA TYR A 236 8.40 0.21 10.67
C TYR A 236 9.94 0.23 10.57
N ASP A 237 10.53 -0.86 10.05
CA ASP A 237 11.99 -1.03 9.95
C ASP A 237 12.53 -0.88 8.51
N ALA A 238 11.63 -0.60 7.54
CA ALA A 238 11.89 -0.49 6.11
C ALA A 238 12.37 -1.79 5.44
N CYS A 239 12.45 -2.90 6.17
CA CYS A 239 12.66 -4.25 5.65
C CYS A 239 11.32 -4.96 5.38
N ASP A 240 10.22 -4.40 5.89
CA ASP A 240 8.82 -4.74 5.67
C ASP A 240 8.24 -4.32 4.29
N VAL A 241 9.06 -3.67 3.45
CA VAL A 241 8.71 -3.20 2.11
C VAL A 241 9.44 -4.00 1.03
N ALA A 242 8.68 -4.58 0.09
CA ALA A 242 9.20 -5.42 -0.98
C ALA A 242 9.96 -4.61 -2.08
N TRP A 243 11.26 -4.36 -1.88
CA TRP A 243 12.14 -3.77 -2.90
C TRP A 243 12.63 -4.79 -3.95
N TRP A 244 11.70 -5.54 -4.55
CA TRP A 244 12.01 -6.48 -5.64
C TRP A 244 12.08 -5.78 -7.00
N ASP A 245 12.84 -6.34 -7.94
CA ASP A 245 12.97 -5.85 -9.32
C ASP A 245 13.27 -4.34 -9.43
N GLY A 246 14.15 -3.85 -8.55
CA GLY A 246 14.54 -2.44 -8.49
C GLY A 246 13.45 -1.49 -7.99
N GLY A 247 12.40 -2.02 -7.37
CA GLY A 247 11.19 -1.30 -6.95
C GLY A 247 9.99 -1.52 -7.87
N TYR A 248 10.15 -2.23 -8.99
CA TYR A 248 9.09 -2.48 -9.98
C TYR A 248 8.40 -3.85 -9.81
N SER A 249 8.11 -4.22 -8.57
CA SER A 249 7.45 -5.49 -8.24
C SER A 249 6.10 -5.64 -8.95
N ARG A 250 5.90 -6.82 -9.57
CA ARG A 250 4.62 -7.23 -10.18
C ARG A 250 3.76 -8.10 -9.24
N ALA A 251 4.23 -8.36 -8.02
CA ALA A 251 3.45 -9.04 -7.00
C ALA A 251 2.17 -8.25 -6.68
N ARG A 252 1.16 -8.92 -6.11
CA ARG A 252 -0.05 -8.23 -5.63
C ARG A 252 0.34 -7.13 -4.64
N LEU A 253 -0.31 -5.96 -4.70
CA LEU A 253 -0.01 -4.82 -3.83
C LEU A 253 -0.11 -5.16 -2.33
N SER A 254 -1.01 -6.07 -1.93
CA SER A 254 -1.07 -6.54 -0.54
C SER A 254 0.14 -7.39 -0.16
N SER A 255 0.76 -8.09 -1.10
CA SER A 255 1.98 -8.90 -0.92
C SER A 255 3.29 -8.12 -1.03
N GLN A 256 3.24 -6.80 -1.26
CA GLN A 256 4.42 -5.94 -1.32
C GLN A 256 4.75 -5.24 0.01
N LEU A 257 3.86 -5.35 0.99
CA LEU A 257 4.10 -5.00 2.38
C LEU A 257 3.78 -6.23 3.22
N PHE A 258 4.61 -6.57 4.21
CA PHE A 258 4.45 -7.81 4.97
C PHE A 258 4.95 -7.65 6.40
N GLN A 259 4.66 -8.64 7.25
CA GLN A 259 5.28 -8.79 8.56
C GLN A 259 5.81 -10.20 8.76
N TRP A 260 6.89 -10.37 9.53
CA TRP A 260 7.43 -11.70 9.86
C TRP A 260 6.55 -12.48 10.86
N GLU A 261 6.11 -11.81 11.92
CA GLU A 261 5.38 -12.41 13.05
C GLU A 261 4.11 -11.64 13.45
N PRO A 262 3.17 -11.39 12.52
CA PRO A 262 2.01 -10.58 12.84
C PRO A 262 1.10 -11.25 13.87
N VAL A 263 0.44 -10.43 14.69
CA VAL A 263 -0.59 -10.88 15.62
C VAL A 263 -1.93 -10.30 15.19
N LEU A 264 -2.96 -11.15 15.11
CA LEU A 264 -4.32 -10.74 14.78
C LEU A 264 -5.29 -11.21 15.86
N GLU A 265 -6.32 -10.41 16.15
CA GLU A 265 -7.39 -10.78 17.08
C GLU A 265 -8.76 -10.67 16.41
N TYR A 266 -9.47 -11.80 16.39
CA TYR A 266 -10.82 -11.91 15.86
C TYR A 266 -11.81 -11.93 17.03
N GLU A 267 -12.82 -11.06 16.98
CA GLU A 267 -13.95 -11.06 17.90
C GLU A 267 -15.28 -11.29 17.15
N ASN A 268 -16.31 -11.71 17.89
CA ASN A 268 -17.66 -11.96 17.38
C ASN A 268 -17.72 -13.06 16.30
N LEU A 269 -16.89 -14.09 16.45
CA LEU A 269 -16.98 -15.33 15.68
C LEU A 269 -18.27 -16.09 16.04
N ASP A 270 -18.84 -16.82 15.08
CA ASP A 270 -20.01 -17.66 15.31
C ASP A 270 -19.59 -18.91 16.12
N PHE A 271 -20.13 -19.07 17.33
CA PHE A 271 -19.90 -20.21 18.22
C PHE A 271 -20.22 -21.58 17.57
N ASN A 272 -21.04 -21.60 16.52
CA ASN A 272 -21.37 -22.78 15.73
C ASN A 272 -20.72 -22.80 14.34
N GLY A 273 -20.03 -21.73 13.96
CA GLY A 273 -19.26 -21.65 12.73
C GLY A 273 -18.13 -22.69 12.69
N ARG A 274 -17.78 -23.11 11.48
CA ARG A 274 -16.52 -23.80 11.19
C ARG A 274 -15.65 -22.87 10.39
N TYR A 275 -14.35 -22.85 10.69
CA TYR A 275 -13.43 -21.89 10.12
C TYR A 275 -12.18 -22.57 9.56
N ILE A 276 -11.69 -22.02 8.45
CA ILE A 276 -10.34 -22.26 7.94
C ILE A 276 -9.60 -20.92 7.99
N ILE A 277 -8.39 -20.91 8.56
CA ILE A 277 -7.49 -19.78 8.37
C ILE A 277 -6.74 -20.02 7.06
N ARG A 278 -6.83 -19.08 6.12
CA ARG A 278 -5.97 -19.03 4.93
C ARG A 278 -4.90 -17.97 5.16
N VAL A 279 -3.69 -18.22 4.66
CA VAL A 279 -2.54 -17.32 4.80
C VAL A 279 -1.84 -17.19 3.45
N CYS A 280 -1.43 -15.97 3.10
CA CYS A 280 -0.64 -15.61 1.94
C CYS A 280 0.64 -14.89 2.39
N GLY A 281 1.68 -14.96 1.57
CA GLY A 281 3.01 -14.38 1.84
C GLY A 281 4.08 -15.15 1.06
N GLN A 282 5.23 -15.38 1.68
CA GLN A 282 6.34 -16.19 1.14
C GLN A 282 6.88 -17.13 2.22
N GLY A 283 7.41 -18.29 1.81
CA GLY A 283 8.10 -19.22 2.71
C GLY A 283 7.14 -20.00 3.59
N ASP A 284 7.53 -20.23 4.84
CA ASP A 284 6.75 -20.86 5.90
C ASP A 284 5.74 -19.91 6.56
N ALA A 285 4.66 -20.47 7.11
CA ALA A 285 3.78 -19.76 8.03
C ALA A 285 3.50 -20.66 9.23
N LEU A 286 4.21 -20.39 10.33
CA LEU A 286 4.22 -21.24 11.51
C LEU A 286 3.05 -20.90 12.47
N LEU A 287 1.83 -21.02 11.97
CA LEU A 287 0.61 -20.45 12.57
C LEU A 287 0.21 -21.08 13.92
N ARG A 288 -0.15 -20.23 14.87
CA ARG A 288 -0.87 -20.56 16.10
C ARG A 288 -2.23 -19.90 16.14
N ALA A 289 -3.22 -20.63 16.66
CA ALA A 289 -4.50 -20.09 17.12
C ALA A 289 -4.63 -20.36 18.62
N ASP A 290 -4.88 -19.31 19.41
CA ASP A 290 -4.91 -19.32 20.88
C ASP A 290 -3.69 -20.03 21.51
N GLY A 291 -2.51 -19.71 20.98
CA GLY A 291 -1.23 -20.29 21.41
C GLY A 291 -0.99 -21.74 20.96
N LYS A 292 -1.98 -22.44 20.41
CA LYS A 292 -1.84 -23.80 19.88
C LYS A 292 -1.41 -23.76 18.43
N ARG A 293 -0.32 -24.47 18.12
CA ARG A 293 0.16 -24.67 16.75
C ARG A 293 -0.88 -25.46 15.95
N LEU A 294 -1.25 -24.96 14.76
CA LEU A 294 -2.12 -25.68 13.83
C LEU A 294 -1.29 -26.33 12.73
N GLU A 295 -1.70 -27.53 12.32
CA GLU A 295 -1.15 -28.22 11.15
C GLU A 295 -1.91 -27.80 9.88
N PRO A 296 -1.21 -27.58 8.75
CA PRO A 296 -1.84 -27.16 7.51
C PRO A 296 -2.50 -28.33 6.76
N VAL A 297 -3.61 -28.05 6.07
CA VAL A 297 -4.22 -28.93 5.05
C VAL A 297 -3.80 -28.56 3.63
N LEU A 298 -3.24 -27.37 3.44
CA LEU A 298 -2.56 -26.89 2.23
C LEU A 298 -1.35 -26.07 2.67
N TYR A 299 -0.19 -26.23 2.04
CA TYR A 299 1.04 -25.56 2.50
C TYR A 299 2.01 -25.18 1.37
N ASN A 300 1.51 -24.36 0.44
CA ASN A 300 2.33 -23.86 -0.67
C ASN A 300 3.22 -22.70 -0.18
N LYS A 301 4.50 -22.70 -0.59
CA LYS A 301 5.53 -21.80 -0.05
C LYS A 301 5.97 -20.67 -0.99
N GLY A 302 5.54 -20.69 -2.25
CA GLY A 302 5.84 -19.63 -3.21
C GLY A 302 5.20 -18.30 -2.82
N LEU A 303 5.77 -17.21 -3.34
CA LEU A 303 5.24 -15.86 -3.15
C LEU A 303 3.80 -15.77 -3.70
N GLY A 304 2.87 -15.33 -2.86
CA GLY A 304 1.46 -15.20 -3.23
C GLY A 304 0.66 -16.52 -3.17
N GLU A 305 1.29 -17.63 -2.80
CA GLU A 305 0.62 -18.93 -2.68
C GLU A 305 -0.03 -19.13 -1.31
N PHE A 306 -1.10 -19.92 -1.28
CA PHE A 306 -1.90 -20.13 -0.08
C PHE A 306 -1.43 -21.29 0.80
N LYS A 307 -1.59 -21.06 2.09
CA LYS A 307 -1.54 -22.07 3.16
C LYS A 307 -2.91 -22.07 3.84
N GLU A 308 -3.46 -23.23 4.16
CA GLU A 308 -4.77 -23.35 4.82
C GLU A 308 -4.69 -24.23 6.06
N PHE A 309 -5.31 -23.78 7.15
CA PHE A 309 -5.32 -24.43 8.46
C PHE A 309 -6.77 -24.58 8.94
N VAL A 310 -7.18 -25.79 9.32
CA VAL A 310 -8.52 -26.00 9.89
C VAL A 310 -8.53 -25.56 11.34
N VAL A 311 -9.47 -24.69 11.71
CA VAL A 311 -9.61 -24.22 13.10
C VAL A 311 -10.43 -25.24 13.91
N PRO A 312 -9.87 -25.84 14.98
CA PRO A 312 -10.64 -26.71 15.87
C PRO A 312 -11.78 -25.95 16.55
N LYS A 313 -13.00 -26.52 16.60
CA LYS A 313 -14.19 -25.83 17.12
C LYS A 313 -14.01 -25.26 18.54
N HIS A 314 -13.17 -25.86 19.38
CA HIS A 314 -12.94 -25.38 20.75
C HIS A 314 -12.18 -24.05 20.84
N ILE A 315 -11.54 -23.60 19.76
CA ILE A 315 -10.89 -22.28 19.68
C ILE A 315 -11.95 -21.19 19.57
N THR A 316 -12.91 -21.32 18.64
CA THR A 316 -13.91 -20.28 18.38
C THR A 316 -15.15 -20.35 19.31
N GLN A 317 -15.06 -21.06 20.44
CA GLN A 317 -16.20 -21.37 21.32
C GLN A 317 -16.64 -20.20 22.21
N ASP A 318 -15.73 -19.28 22.53
CA ASP A 318 -16.00 -18.03 23.26
C ASP A 318 -16.27 -16.85 22.31
N GLY A 319 -16.28 -17.09 20.99
CA GLY A 319 -16.48 -16.09 19.95
C GLY A 319 -15.23 -15.25 19.66
N ARG A 320 -14.06 -15.62 20.20
CA ARG A 320 -12.78 -14.97 19.97
C ARG A 320 -11.80 -15.95 19.30
N MET A 321 -10.71 -15.41 18.76
CA MET A 321 -9.54 -16.19 18.33
C MET A 321 -8.35 -15.25 18.14
N ARG A 322 -7.23 -15.54 18.82
CA ARG A 322 -5.95 -14.86 18.59
C ARG A 322 -5.07 -15.67 17.66
N VAL A 323 -4.72 -15.11 16.51
CA VAL A 323 -3.80 -15.69 15.53
C VAL A 323 -2.42 -15.06 15.70
N SER A 324 -1.37 -15.88 15.66
CA SER A 324 0.02 -15.42 15.66
C SER A 324 0.91 -16.41 14.91
N PHE A 325 2.15 -16.03 14.57
CA PHE A 325 3.09 -16.88 13.83
C PHE A 325 4.40 -17.00 14.60
N ASP A 326 4.96 -18.22 14.70
CA ASP A 326 6.32 -18.40 15.21
C ASP A 326 7.35 -18.01 14.11
N VAL A 327 8.49 -17.45 14.49
CA VAL A 327 9.59 -17.21 13.54
C VAL A 327 10.28 -18.54 13.19
N PRO A 328 10.41 -18.92 11.90
CA PRO A 328 11.16 -20.10 11.49
C PRO A 328 12.69 -19.92 11.66
N GLU A 329 13.43 -21.02 11.79
CA GLU A 329 14.90 -20.97 11.70
C GLU A 329 15.29 -20.74 10.24
N GLU A 330 15.72 -19.51 9.94
CA GLU A 330 16.14 -19.09 8.61
C GLU A 330 17.45 -18.27 8.65
N SER A 331 18.25 -18.35 9.72
CA SER A 331 19.52 -17.58 9.82
C SER A 331 20.54 -17.92 8.73
N HIS A 332 20.34 -19.06 8.06
CA HIS A 332 21.10 -19.53 6.91
C HIS A 332 20.69 -18.86 5.57
N LEU A 333 19.58 -18.11 5.53
CA LEU A 333 19.09 -17.37 4.36
C LEU A 333 19.50 -15.89 4.39
N ARG A 334 19.30 -15.19 3.28
CA ARG A 334 19.33 -13.71 3.27
C ARG A 334 17.99 -13.18 3.76
N TRP A 335 17.98 -12.05 4.47
CA TRP A 335 16.74 -11.45 5.00
C TRP A 335 15.66 -11.21 3.94
N THR A 336 16.03 -10.92 2.69
CA THR A 336 15.09 -10.76 1.56
C THR A 336 14.39 -12.06 1.13
N GLN A 337 14.83 -13.20 1.66
CA GLN A 337 14.27 -14.53 1.41
C GLN A 337 13.51 -15.08 2.61
N PHE A 338 13.56 -14.39 3.76
CA PHE A 338 12.86 -14.82 4.97
C PHE A 338 11.36 -14.95 4.74
N SER A 339 10.78 -15.91 5.44
CA SER A 339 9.36 -16.16 5.51
C SER A 339 8.64 -14.95 6.09
N HIS A 340 7.53 -14.58 5.43
CA HIS A 340 6.76 -13.39 5.78
C HIS A 340 5.31 -13.54 5.36
N ILE A 341 4.42 -12.83 6.06
CA ILE A 341 2.98 -12.91 5.93
C ILE A 341 2.43 -11.58 5.42
N SER A 342 1.58 -11.61 4.40
CA SER A 342 1.02 -10.40 3.76
C SER A 342 -0.50 -10.28 3.86
N ASP A 343 -1.19 -11.41 3.80
CA ASP A 343 -2.65 -11.47 3.86
C ASP A 343 -3.08 -12.67 4.72
N VAL A 344 -4.07 -12.47 5.59
CA VAL A 344 -4.74 -13.54 6.35
C VAL A 344 -6.24 -13.48 6.11
N TRP A 345 -6.88 -14.64 6.02
CA TRP A 345 -8.33 -14.77 6.01
C TRP A 345 -8.79 -15.74 7.09
N VAL A 346 -9.92 -15.44 7.71
CA VAL A 346 -10.68 -16.40 8.52
C VAL A 346 -11.96 -16.71 7.75
N ILE A 347 -11.96 -17.84 7.05
CA ILE A 347 -13.01 -18.23 6.10
C ILE A 347 -13.99 -19.18 6.79
N LYS A 348 -15.26 -18.78 6.85
CA LYS A 348 -16.36 -19.61 7.36
C LYS A 348 -16.72 -20.70 6.34
N ARG A 349 -16.99 -21.90 6.83
CA ARG A 349 -17.32 -23.12 6.05
C ARG A 349 -18.66 -23.72 6.49
#